data_AF-A0A3L7JD72-F1
#
_entry.id   AF-A0A3L7JD72-F1
#
_cell.length_a   1.000
_cell.length_b   1.000
_cell.length_c   1.000
_cell.angle_alpha   90.00
_cell.angle_beta   90.00
_cell.angle_gamma   90.00
#
_symmetry.space_group_name_H-M   'P 1'
#
loop_
_entity.id
_entity.type
_entity.pdbx_description
1 polymer ?
#
loop_
_entity_poly.entity_id
_entity_poly.type
_entity_poly.pdbx_seq_one_letter_code
_entity_poly.pdbx_strand_id
1 'polypeptide(L)'
;MTRRLAPHPDDQKSRPRSGRMVLALGIALLIVFVAWTAGWFYMASRLESQMRQAIAQFSEGSGEASCAQMDVWGYPFQLGVSCEPVTFLTDDRQYAGKAKAFHSSVQLNDPNRIAGEVEAPLQLESSRFPPLSVGWDHMSLSTRYAEPLPETLSIDGRNVTFVLQENGSLLAEVGRLLVKTKVDQSDLDITLRLADMTSPMTGGEGLPPLSLEADVSLTDGVPILAQNGLASMRGLSGRLDQVHLRAGSGDAQLWISGDYEVDSDGLIDGDIKIKLQSPEEIGDLLAELVPAEADAIRGAFDALDNFAVNDGRTPSIPVKVENGVPSILFIKLPAIPPLP
;
A
#
# COMPACT_ATOMS: atom_id res chain seq x y z
N MET A 1 93.17 -9.16 -33.18
CA MET A 1 92.27 -8.59 -34.19
C MET A 1 91.06 -9.53 -34.27
N THR A 2 89.98 -9.23 -33.53
CA THR A 2 88.72 -8.63 -34.04
C THR A 2 88.04 -9.46 -35.13
N ARG A 3 86.73 -9.71 -35.19
CA ARG A 3 85.54 -9.46 -34.36
C ARG A 3 84.40 -9.96 -35.27
N ARG A 4 83.47 -10.76 -34.77
CA ARG A 4 81.99 -10.59 -34.88
C ARG A 4 81.27 -11.92 -34.81
N LEU A 5 80.55 -12.07 -33.70
CA LEU A 5 79.32 -12.83 -33.59
C LEU A 5 78.39 -12.45 -34.75
N ALA A 6 77.83 -13.45 -35.42
CA ALA A 6 76.57 -13.30 -36.13
C ALA A 6 75.47 -13.88 -35.24
N PRO A 7 74.54 -13.06 -34.72
CA PRO A 7 73.27 -13.54 -34.22
C PRO A 7 72.29 -13.60 -35.39
N HIS A 8 71.54 -14.69 -35.55
CA HIS A 8 70.15 -14.53 -35.95
C HIS A 8 69.30 -15.68 -35.42
N PRO A 9 68.40 -15.41 -34.45
CA PRO A 9 67.32 -16.31 -34.12
C PRO A 9 66.28 -16.29 -35.24
N ASP A 10 65.87 -17.50 -35.66
CA ASP A 10 64.55 -17.72 -36.24
C ASP A 10 63.50 -17.47 -35.14
N ASP A 11 63.01 -16.24 -35.10
CA ASP A 11 61.71 -15.94 -34.50
C ASP A 11 60.89 -15.18 -35.54
N GLN A 12 60.36 -15.94 -36.51
CA GLN A 12 59.17 -15.49 -37.22
C GLN A 12 58.05 -15.36 -36.20
N LYS A 13 57.93 -14.15 -35.68
CA LYS A 13 56.80 -13.62 -34.92
C LYS A 13 55.55 -13.89 -35.74
N SER A 14 54.84 -14.98 -35.43
CA SER A 14 53.46 -15.19 -35.86
C SER A 14 52.62 -14.09 -35.20
N ARG A 15 52.53 -12.94 -35.86
CA ARG A 15 51.58 -11.88 -35.48
C ARG A 15 50.20 -12.55 -35.48
N PRO A 16 49.53 -12.69 -34.32
CA PRO A 16 48.22 -13.28 -34.31
C PRO A 16 47.30 -12.38 -35.13
N ARG A 17 46.36 -12.99 -35.87
CA ARG A 17 45.26 -12.34 -36.59
C ARG A 17 44.28 -11.63 -35.63
N SER A 18 44.78 -10.80 -34.72
CA SER A 18 43.99 -10.15 -33.66
C SER A 18 42.98 -9.15 -34.24
N GLY A 19 43.31 -8.44 -35.33
CA GLY A 19 42.40 -7.48 -35.95
C GLY A 19 41.12 -8.10 -36.52
N ARG A 20 41.19 -9.31 -37.10
CA ARG A 20 40.01 -10.01 -37.64
C ARG A 20 39.16 -10.61 -36.53
N MET A 21 39.78 -11.09 -35.45
CA MET A 21 39.08 -11.64 -34.30
C MET A 21 38.39 -10.54 -33.47
N VAL A 22 39.06 -9.40 -33.28
CA VAL A 22 38.46 -8.21 -32.64
C VAL A 22 37.35 -7.62 -33.49
N LEU A 23 37.51 -7.57 -34.82
CA LEU A 23 36.45 -7.14 -35.73
C LEU A 23 35.26 -8.11 -35.71
N ALA A 24 35.51 -9.42 -35.76
CA ALA A 24 34.46 -10.42 -35.67
C ALA A 24 33.72 -10.37 -34.33
N LEU A 25 34.43 -10.14 -33.23
CA LEU A 25 33.86 -9.99 -31.90
C LEU A 25 33.05 -8.69 -31.78
N GLY A 26 33.52 -7.60 -32.39
CA GLY A 26 32.78 -6.33 -32.48
C GLY A 26 31.51 -6.45 -33.32
N ILE A 27 31.57 -7.16 -34.45
CA ILE A 27 30.39 -7.43 -35.30
C ILE A 27 29.41 -8.34 -34.57
N ALA A 28 29.88 -9.40 -33.90
CA ALA A 28 29.03 -10.28 -33.12
C ALA A 28 28.34 -9.52 -31.97
N LEU A 29 29.04 -8.65 -31.26
CA LEU A 29 28.47 -7.80 -30.22
C LEU A 29 27.42 -6.84 -30.78
N LEU A 30 27.68 -6.26 -31.96
CA LEU A 30 26.73 -5.38 -32.64
C LEU A 30 25.47 -6.14 -33.05
N ILE A 31 25.61 -7.37 -33.59
CA ILE A 31 24.46 -8.22 -33.93
C ILE A 31 23.63 -8.54 -32.68
N VAL A 32 24.27 -8.90 -31.56
CA VAL A 32 23.58 -9.16 -30.30
C VAL A 32 22.84 -7.91 -29.82
N PHE A 33 23.46 -6.73 -29.89
CA PHE A 33 22.83 -5.47 -29.50
C PHE A 33 21.63 -5.11 -30.38
N VAL A 34 21.76 -5.28 -31.70
CA VAL A 34 20.66 -5.05 -32.65
C VAL A 34 19.53 -6.05 -32.44
N ALA A 35 19.84 -7.34 -32.25
CA ALA A 35 18.84 -8.37 -31.98
C ALA A 35 18.12 -8.13 -30.65
N TRP A 36 18.85 -7.70 -29.62
CA TRP A 36 18.28 -7.32 -28.33
C TRP A 36 17.36 -6.10 -28.45
N THR A 37 17.80 -5.07 -29.18
CA THR A 37 17.01 -3.85 -29.42
C THR A 37 15.73 -4.17 -30.20
N ALA A 38 15.84 -4.92 -31.29
CA ALA A 38 14.70 -5.34 -32.10
C ALA A 38 13.74 -6.25 -31.31
N GLY A 39 14.26 -7.17 -30.49
CA GLY A 39 13.47 -8.01 -29.59
C GLY A 39 12.71 -7.19 -28.55
N TRP A 40 13.35 -6.19 -27.95
CA TRP A 40 12.71 -5.30 -26.97
C TRP A 40 11.58 -4.48 -27.61
N PHE A 41 11.81 -3.84 -28.77
CA PHE A 41 10.75 -3.10 -29.48
C PHE A 41 9.61 -4.00 -29.98
N TYR A 42 9.90 -5.24 -30.36
CA TYR A 42 8.87 -6.23 -30.71
C TYR A 42 8.01 -6.61 -29.50
N MET A 43 8.61 -6.81 -28.32
CA MET A 43 7.86 -7.06 -27.09
C MET A 43 7.03 -5.85 -26.66
N ALA A 44 7.60 -4.64 -26.74
CA ALA A 44 6.92 -3.38 -26.40
C ALA A 44 5.64 -3.18 -27.24
N SER A 45 5.73 -3.34 -28.56
CA SER A 45 4.57 -3.21 -29.47
C SER A 45 3.50 -4.30 -29.26
N ARG A 46 3.90 -5.51 -28.89
CA ARG A 46 2.96 -6.61 -28.62
C ARG A 46 2.21 -6.38 -27.30
N LEU A 47 2.90 -5.91 -26.27
CA LEU A 47 2.31 -5.55 -24.98
C LEU A 47 1.32 -4.39 -25.12
N GLU A 48 1.66 -3.37 -25.90
CA GLU A 48 0.75 -2.27 -26.23
C GLU A 48 -0.55 -2.78 -26.89
N SER A 49 -0.44 -3.67 -27.88
CA SER A 49 -1.61 -4.23 -28.58
C SER A 49 -2.51 -5.06 -27.66
N GLN A 50 -1.94 -5.83 -26.74
CA GLN A 50 -2.69 -6.65 -25.79
C GLN A 50 -3.35 -5.80 -24.70
N MET A 51 -2.66 -4.77 -24.20
CA MET A 51 -3.26 -3.86 -23.23
C MET A 51 -4.40 -3.03 -23.84
N ARG A 52 -4.25 -2.54 -25.09
CA ARG A 52 -5.35 -1.87 -25.81
C ARG A 52 -6.58 -2.79 -25.97
N GLN A 53 -6.37 -4.07 -26.24
CA GLN A 53 -7.45 -5.06 -26.32
C GLN A 53 -8.07 -5.37 -24.95
N ALA A 54 -7.27 -5.47 -23.88
CA ALA A 54 -7.75 -5.69 -22.53
C ALA A 54 -8.56 -4.49 -22.00
N ILE A 55 -8.12 -3.26 -22.28
CA ILE A 55 -8.87 -2.03 -21.96
C ILE A 55 -10.18 -1.98 -22.74
N ALA A 56 -10.17 -2.34 -24.04
CA ALA A 56 -11.38 -2.42 -24.84
C ALA A 56 -12.37 -3.48 -24.29
N GLN A 57 -11.89 -4.65 -23.86
CA GLN A 57 -12.73 -5.67 -23.22
C GLN A 57 -13.26 -5.24 -21.85
N PHE A 58 -12.48 -4.49 -21.07
CA PHE A 58 -12.94 -3.93 -19.79
C PHE A 58 -14.06 -2.90 -20.02
N SER A 59 -13.95 -2.09 -21.08
CA SER A 59 -14.97 -1.11 -21.48
C SER A 59 -16.29 -1.71 -21.97
N GLU A 60 -16.30 -3.01 -22.31
CA GLU A 60 -17.52 -3.71 -22.73
C GLU A 60 -18.29 -4.36 -21.56
N GLY A 61 -17.70 -4.45 -20.36
CA GLY A 61 -18.23 -5.32 -19.30
C GLY A 61 -18.37 -4.73 -17.89
N SER A 62 -17.44 -3.91 -17.40
CA SER A 62 -17.35 -3.57 -15.95
C SER A 62 -17.05 -2.10 -15.64
N GLY A 63 -17.18 -1.21 -16.63
CA GLY A 63 -17.02 0.24 -16.51
C GLY A 63 -16.30 0.89 -17.69
N GLU A 64 -16.36 2.23 -17.81
CA GLU A 64 -15.62 2.98 -18.83
C GLU A 64 -14.23 3.34 -18.31
N ALA A 65 -13.19 2.64 -18.78
CA ALA A 65 -11.80 2.99 -18.53
C ALA A 65 -11.15 3.50 -19.82
N SER A 66 -10.64 4.73 -19.80
CA SER A 66 -9.96 5.33 -20.95
C SER A 66 -8.51 5.70 -20.59
N CYS A 67 -7.56 5.12 -21.32
CA CYS A 67 -6.17 5.55 -21.38
C CYS A 67 -5.94 6.22 -22.73
N ALA A 68 -5.85 7.56 -22.76
CA ALA A 68 -5.83 8.31 -24.02
C ALA A 68 -4.48 8.22 -24.76
N GLN A 69 -3.38 8.23 -24.02
CA GLN A 69 -2.02 8.08 -24.56
C GLN A 69 -1.31 6.96 -23.80
N MET A 70 -1.13 5.83 -24.48
CA MET A 70 -0.35 4.70 -24.00
C MET A 70 1.05 4.79 -24.60
N ASP A 71 2.09 4.95 -23.77
CA ASP A 71 3.48 4.95 -24.21
C ASP A 71 4.29 3.87 -23.48
N VAL A 72 5.18 3.19 -24.21
CA VAL A 72 5.96 2.06 -23.68
C VAL A 72 7.43 2.46 -23.55
N TRP A 73 7.94 2.49 -22.32
CA TRP A 73 9.32 2.91 -21.99
C TRP A 73 10.09 1.80 -21.25
N GLY A 74 11.39 2.01 -20.99
CA GLY A 74 12.18 1.10 -20.12
C GLY A 74 13.38 0.39 -20.77
N TYR A 75 13.69 0.69 -22.04
CA TYR A 75 14.88 0.13 -22.69
C TYR A 75 16.16 0.41 -21.87
N PRO A 76 17.06 -0.58 -21.65
CA PRO A 76 17.01 -1.96 -22.15
C PRO A 76 16.53 -3.02 -21.13
N PHE A 77 16.24 -2.66 -19.88
CA PHE A 77 16.06 -3.63 -18.78
C PHE A 77 14.65 -3.65 -18.16
N GLN A 78 13.77 -2.77 -18.61
CA GLN A 78 12.42 -2.61 -18.09
C GLN A 78 11.43 -2.51 -19.26
N LEU A 79 10.19 -2.89 -19.00
CA LEU A 79 9.05 -2.63 -19.89
C LEU A 79 8.01 -1.93 -19.03
N GLY A 80 7.82 -0.64 -19.24
CA GLY A 80 6.81 0.16 -18.56
C GLY A 80 5.80 0.75 -19.51
N VAL A 81 4.59 0.96 -19.03
CA VAL A 81 3.48 1.57 -19.77
C VAL A 81 3.06 2.82 -19.03
N SER A 82 3.13 3.96 -19.70
CA SER A 82 2.53 5.22 -19.25
C SER A 82 1.14 5.35 -19.84
N CYS A 83 0.17 5.78 -19.03
CA CYS A 83 -1.18 6.13 -19.44
C CYS A 83 -1.51 7.55 -18.96
N GLU A 84 -1.73 8.46 -19.93
CA GLU A 84 -2.01 9.88 -19.65
C GLU A 84 -3.21 10.40 -20.48
N PRO A 85 -4.30 10.92 -19.86
CA PRO A 85 -4.78 10.69 -18.49
C PRO A 85 -5.53 9.35 -18.36
N VAL A 86 -5.78 8.93 -17.11
CA VAL A 86 -6.64 7.76 -16.79
C VAL A 86 -7.94 8.24 -16.19
N THR A 87 -9.05 7.89 -16.84
CA THR A 87 -10.40 8.07 -16.29
C THR A 87 -11.04 6.70 -16.10
N PHE A 88 -11.63 6.47 -14.94
CA PHE A 88 -12.46 5.30 -14.69
C PHE A 88 -13.86 5.71 -14.24
N LEU A 89 -14.85 5.00 -14.77
CA LEU A 89 -16.24 5.08 -14.35
C LEU A 89 -16.70 3.67 -14.01
N THR A 90 -17.17 3.46 -12.79
CA THR A 90 -17.69 2.16 -12.36
C THR A 90 -19.09 1.95 -12.95
N ASP A 91 -19.48 0.71 -13.27
CA ASP A 91 -20.77 0.39 -13.91
C ASP A 91 -22.01 0.88 -13.13
N ASP A 92 -21.91 0.92 -11.80
CA ASP A 92 -22.96 1.44 -10.92
C ASP A 92 -23.02 2.98 -10.88
N ARG A 93 -22.09 3.65 -11.59
CA ARG A 93 -21.84 5.11 -11.58
C ARG A 93 -21.66 5.71 -10.17
N GLN A 94 -21.34 4.89 -9.17
CA GLN A 94 -21.19 5.37 -7.79
C GLN A 94 -19.82 5.96 -7.50
N TYR A 95 -18.84 5.61 -8.33
CA TYR A 95 -17.48 6.09 -8.25
C TYR A 95 -16.98 6.46 -9.65
N ALA A 96 -16.54 7.70 -9.78
CA ALA A 96 -15.80 8.20 -10.92
C ALA A 96 -14.47 8.75 -10.43
N GLY A 97 -13.39 8.43 -11.14
CA GLY A 97 -12.09 8.96 -10.78
C GLY A 97 -11.25 9.34 -11.97
N LYS A 98 -10.47 10.41 -11.78
CA LYS A 98 -9.54 10.93 -12.78
C LYS A 98 -8.17 11.03 -12.15
N ALA A 99 -7.22 10.29 -12.71
CA ALA A 99 -5.81 10.38 -12.37
C ALA A 99 -5.05 11.07 -13.50
N LYS A 100 -4.04 11.86 -13.14
CA LYS A 100 -3.24 12.62 -14.11
C LYS A 100 -2.41 11.70 -15.01
N ALA A 101 -1.69 10.76 -14.42
CA ALA A 101 -0.89 9.77 -15.12
C ALA A 101 -0.77 8.47 -14.30
N PHE A 102 -0.65 7.34 -14.98
CA PHE A 102 -0.33 6.05 -14.38
C PHE A 102 0.85 5.43 -15.11
N HIS A 103 1.92 5.08 -14.40
CA HIS A 103 3.10 4.44 -14.97
C HIS A 103 3.25 3.03 -14.36
N SER A 104 2.99 1.98 -15.13
CA SER A 104 3.35 0.61 -14.72
C SER A 104 4.74 0.26 -15.23
N SER A 105 5.52 -0.57 -14.53
CA SER A 105 6.78 -1.13 -15.04
C SER A 105 7.04 -2.56 -14.55
N VAL A 106 7.53 -3.42 -15.46
CA VAL A 106 7.99 -4.77 -15.15
C VAL A 106 9.49 -4.83 -15.41
N GLN A 107 10.25 -5.40 -14.46
CA GLN A 107 11.69 -5.59 -14.63
C GLN A 107 11.97 -6.93 -15.29
N LEU A 108 12.85 -6.97 -16.31
CA LEU A 108 13.17 -8.21 -17.03
C LEU A 108 13.93 -9.25 -16.15
N ASN A 109 14.43 -8.87 -14.98
CA ASN A 109 15.19 -9.74 -14.07
C ASN A 109 14.31 -10.55 -13.09
N ASP A 110 13.08 -10.12 -12.81
CA ASP A 110 12.09 -10.81 -11.97
C ASP A 110 10.71 -10.65 -12.64
N PRO A 111 10.41 -11.45 -13.68
CA PRO A 111 9.21 -11.27 -14.51
C PRO A 111 7.90 -11.44 -13.73
N ASN A 112 7.93 -12.10 -12.57
CA ASN A 112 6.77 -12.25 -11.70
C ASN A 112 6.56 -11.04 -10.80
N ARG A 113 7.52 -10.12 -10.71
CA ARG A 113 7.42 -8.90 -9.93
C ARG A 113 6.96 -7.74 -10.82
N ILE A 114 5.73 -7.32 -10.61
CA ILE A 114 5.13 -6.18 -11.28
C ILE A 114 5.25 -4.99 -10.34
N ALA A 115 5.79 -3.87 -10.83
CA ALA A 115 5.81 -2.61 -10.10
C ALA A 115 4.97 -1.57 -10.86
N GLY A 116 4.47 -0.57 -10.14
CA GLY A 116 3.78 0.56 -10.71
C GLY A 116 4.02 1.79 -9.86
N GLU A 117 3.92 2.94 -10.49
CA GLU A 117 3.94 4.24 -9.86
C GLU A 117 2.72 5.01 -10.37
N VAL A 118 1.96 5.59 -9.45
CA VAL A 118 0.76 6.37 -9.77
C VAL A 118 1.12 7.84 -9.58
N GLU A 119 0.83 8.70 -10.56
CA GLU A 119 1.03 10.14 -10.37
C GLU A 119 -0.21 10.79 -9.72
N ALA A 120 0.05 11.67 -8.77
CA ALA A 120 -0.95 12.55 -8.20
C ALA A 120 -1.38 13.66 -9.19
N PRO A 121 -2.56 14.27 -8.99
CA PRO A 121 -3.59 13.93 -8.01
C PRO A 121 -4.59 12.89 -8.55
N LEU A 122 -5.20 12.14 -7.62
CA LEU A 122 -6.39 11.35 -7.88
C LEU A 122 -7.63 12.14 -7.44
N GLN A 123 -8.46 12.50 -8.42
CA GLN A 123 -9.75 13.12 -8.17
C GLN A 123 -10.77 11.99 -7.98
N LEU A 124 -11.42 11.98 -6.82
CA LEU A 124 -12.47 11.03 -6.47
C LEU A 124 -13.80 11.76 -6.40
N GLU A 125 -14.76 11.29 -7.19
CA GLU A 125 -16.16 11.72 -7.15
C GLU A 125 -17.02 10.54 -6.72
N SER A 126 -17.87 10.74 -5.73
CA SER A 126 -18.83 9.74 -5.27
C SER A 126 -20.13 10.39 -4.84
N SER A 127 -21.23 9.63 -4.88
CA SER A 127 -22.49 10.06 -4.28
C SER A 127 -22.50 9.93 -2.75
N ARG A 128 -21.52 9.25 -2.14
CA ARG A 128 -21.45 8.98 -0.69
C ARG A 128 -20.64 10.01 0.10
N PHE A 129 -19.75 10.73 -0.55
CA PHE A 129 -18.90 11.76 0.06
C PHE A 129 -18.67 12.91 -0.94
N PRO A 130 -18.45 14.15 -0.47
CA PRO A 130 -18.14 15.28 -1.34
C PRO A 130 -16.93 15.00 -2.23
N PRO A 131 -16.79 15.61 -3.42
CA PRO A 131 -15.64 15.40 -4.28
C PRO A 131 -14.31 15.68 -3.56
N LEU A 132 -13.42 14.70 -3.57
CA LEU A 132 -12.11 14.74 -2.90
C LEU A 132 -10.98 14.74 -3.93
N SER A 133 -9.93 15.50 -3.66
CA SER A 133 -8.66 15.43 -4.38
C SER A 133 -7.64 14.80 -3.44
N VAL A 134 -7.14 13.63 -3.81
CA VAL A 134 -6.08 12.93 -3.08
C VAL A 134 -4.75 13.20 -3.78
N GLY A 135 -3.83 13.86 -3.09
CA GLY A 135 -2.49 14.16 -3.57
C GLY A 135 -1.44 13.30 -2.88
N TRP A 136 -0.28 13.11 -3.51
CA TRP A 136 0.90 12.49 -2.91
C TRP A 136 2.16 12.92 -3.66
N ASP A 137 3.32 12.89 -3.00
CA ASP A 137 4.60 13.18 -3.64
C ASP A 137 5.13 11.98 -4.41
N HIS A 138 4.88 10.78 -3.88
CA HIS A 138 5.28 9.52 -4.51
C HIS A 138 4.37 8.41 -4.02
N MET A 139 3.91 7.56 -4.95
CA MET A 139 3.13 6.38 -4.64
C MET A 139 3.56 5.22 -5.53
N SER A 140 4.16 4.22 -4.92
CA SER A 140 4.60 3.01 -5.61
C SER A 140 3.78 1.81 -5.19
N LEU A 141 3.48 0.97 -6.18
CA LEU A 141 2.81 -0.31 -6.06
C LEU A 141 3.81 -1.39 -6.47
N SER A 142 3.88 -2.48 -5.75
CA SER A 142 4.60 -3.67 -6.19
C SER A 142 3.85 -4.93 -5.82
N THR A 143 3.88 -5.92 -6.69
CA THR A 143 3.19 -7.18 -6.48
C THR A 143 3.98 -8.33 -7.08
N ARG A 144 3.85 -9.51 -6.48
CA ARG A 144 4.36 -10.77 -7.02
C ARG A 144 3.19 -11.59 -7.54
N TYR A 145 3.13 -11.79 -8.85
CA TYR A 145 2.06 -12.52 -9.53
C TYR A 145 1.93 -13.95 -8.99
N ALA A 146 0.72 -14.31 -8.56
CA ALA A 146 0.27 -15.65 -8.22
C ALA A 146 -1.26 -15.71 -8.40
N GLU A 147 -1.82 -16.92 -8.51
CA GLU A 147 -3.27 -17.16 -8.60
C GLU A 147 -3.76 -17.90 -7.34
N PRO A 148 -4.97 -17.61 -6.81
CA PRO A 148 -5.97 -16.66 -7.31
C PRO A 148 -5.71 -15.20 -6.88
N LEU A 149 -4.86 -14.98 -5.89
CA LEU A 149 -4.40 -13.67 -5.46
C LEU A 149 -2.88 -13.60 -5.55
N PRO A 150 -2.30 -12.39 -5.75
CA PRO A 150 -0.85 -12.23 -5.70
C PRO A 150 -0.27 -12.68 -4.36
N GLU A 151 0.91 -13.32 -4.40
CA GLU A 151 1.58 -13.83 -3.19
C GLU A 151 1.93 -12.68 -2.24
N THR A 152 2.32 -11.54 -2.81
CA THR A 152 2.57 -10.31 -2.07
C THR A 152 2.06 -9.09 -2.84
N LEU A 153 1.54 -8.11 -2.10
CA LEU A 153 1.21 -6.77 -2.57
C LEU A 153 1.86 -5.77 -1.62
N SER A 154 2.43 -4.69 -2.14
CA SER A 154 2.98 -3.61 -1.32
C SER A 154 2.65 -2.28 -1.97
N ILE A 155 2.10 -1.35 -1.19
CA ILE A 155 1.82 0.04 -1.55
C ILE A 155 2.66 0.90 -0.61
N ASP A 156 3.52 1.76 -1.16
CA ASP A 156 4.32 2.73 -0.41
C ASP A 156 4.00 4.13 -0.92
N GLY A 157 3.51 4.99 -0.03
CA GLY A 157 3.10 6.35 -0.29
C GLY A 157 3.84 7.34 0.62
N ARG A 158 4.13 8.53 0.07
CA ARG A 158 4.71 9.65 0.82
C ARG A 158 3.87 10.91 0.66
N ASN A 159 3.68 11.61 1.78
CA ASN A 159 3.01 12.90 1.86
C ASN A 159 1.61 12.87 1.21
N VAL A 160 0.78 11.92 1.64
CA VAL A 160 -0.57 11.72 1.09
C VAL A 160 -1.50 12.77 1.71
N THR A 161 -2.13 13.58 0.87
CA THR A 161 -3.01 14.68 1.28
C THR A 161 -4.43 14.44 0.78
N PHE A 162 -5.42 14.77 1.61
CA PHE A 162 -6.83 14.70 1.28
C PHE A 162 -7.40 16.12 1.28
N VAL A 163 -7.87 16.60 0.14
CA VAL A 163 -8.37 17.97 -0.02
C VAL A 163 -9.80 17.96 -0.56
N LEU A 164 -10.69 18.74 0.05
CA LEU A 164 -12.03 18.98 -0.50
C LEU A 164 -11.93 19.80 -1.79
N GLN A 165 -12.50 19.31 -2.88
CA GLN A 165 -12.42 20.03 -4.15
C GLN A 165 -13.25 21.32 -4.16
N GLU A 166 -14.34 21.37 -3.40
CA GLU A 166 -15.27 22.51 -3.40
C GLU A 166 -14.62 23.81 -2.94
N ASN A 167 -13.75 23.74 -1.93
CA ASN A 167 -13.17 24.91 -1.27
C ASN A 167 -11.63 24.84 -1.10
N GLY A 168 -11.00 23.73 -1.47
CA GLY A 168 -9.56 23.52 -1.31
C GLY A 168 -9.11 23.27 0.13
N SER A 169 -10.02 22.99 1.06
CA SER A 169 -9.66 22.71 2.46
C SER A 169 -8.96 21.36 2.59
N LEU A 170 -7.80 21.36 3.26
CA LEU A 170 -7.11 20.15 3.70
C LEU A 170 -7.96 19.45 4.76
N LEU A 171 -8.27 18.18 4.56
CA LEU A 171 -8.99 17.34 5.50
C LEU A 171 -8.04 16.51 6.37
N ALA A 172 -7.02 15.94 5.74
CA ALA A 172 -6.02 15.12 6.40
C ALA A 172 -4.74 15.06 5.59
N GLU A 173 -3.63 14.82 6.27
CA GLU A 173 -2.33 14.55 5.69
C GLU A 173 -1.71 13.33 6.38
N VAL A 174 -1.02 12.49 5.61
CA VAL A 174 -0.30 11.31 6.08
C VAL A 174 1.11 11.36 5.50
N GLY A 175 2.12 11.59 6.35
CA GLY A 175 3.51 11.70 5.91
C GLY A 175 4.05 10.41 5.28
N ARG A 176 3.70 9.24 5.83
CA ARG A 176 4.06 7.92 5.29
C ARG A 176 2.89 6.96 5.32
N LEU A 177 2.67 6.28 4.20
CA LEU A 177 1.70 5.19 4.03
C LEU A 177 2.45 3.94 3.56
N LEU A 178 2.29 2.84 4.28
CA LEU A 178 2.72 1.53 3.82
C LEU A 178 1.58 0.53 4.03
N VAL A 179 1.19 -0.14 2.96
CA VAL A 179 0.29 -1.29 3.01
C VAL A 179 1.03 -2.47 2.42
N LYS A 180 1.11 -3.59 3.13
CA LYS A 180 1.62 -4.85 2.59
C LYS A 180 0.59 -5.94 2.82
N THR A 181 0.42 -6.80 1.84
CA THR A 181 -0.29 -8.06 2.01
C THR A 181 0.62 -9.22 1.65
N LYS A 182 0.39 -10.34 2.32
CA LYS A 182 1.10 -11.59 2.06
C LYS A 182 0.12 -12.74 2.22
N VAL A 183 0.07 -13.61 1.22
CA VAL A 183 -0.68 -14.86 1.30
C VAL A 183 0.12 -15.88 2.11
N ASP A 184 -0.50 -16.49 3.11
CA ASP A 184 0.01 -17.67 3.81
C ASP A 184 -1.00 -18.81 3.71
N GLN A 185 -0.75 -19.75 2.81
CA GLN A 185 -1.68 -20.83 2.49
C GLN A 185 -3.04 -20.30 2.00
N SER A 186 -4.11 -20.41 2.81
CA SER A 186 -5.43 -19.82 2.55
C SER A 186 -5.68 -18.50 3.27
N ASP A 187 -4.82 -18.15 4.22
CA ASP A 187 -4.92 -16.96 5.04
C ASP A 187 -4.26 -15.75 4.34
N LEU A 188 -4.67 -14.55 4.75
CA LEU A 188 -4.08 -13.30 4.26
C LEU A 188 -3.57 -12.47 5.42
N ASP A 189 -2.25 -12.22 5.44
CA ASP A 189 -1.64 -11.26 6.34
C ASP A 189 -1.65 -9.86 5.72
N ILE A 190 -2.01 -8.85 6.51
CA ILE A 190 -2.06 -7.44 6.16
C ILE A 190 -1.26 -6.63 7.17
N THR A 191 -0.28 -5.88 6.68
CA THR A 191 0.52 -4.92 7.44
C THR A 191 0.19 -3.52 6.95
N LEU A 192 -0.36 -2.69 7.82
CA LEU A 192 -0.62 -1.27 7.61
C LEU A 192 0.32 -0.45 8.50
N ARG A 193 1.01 0.54 7.94
CA ARG A 193 1.76 1.55 8.68
C ARG A 193 1.39 2.92 8.16
N LEU A 194 0.94 3.78 9.06
CA LEU A 194 0.67 5.19 8.82
C LEU A 194 1.51 6.01 9.80
N ALA A 195 2.25 6.99 9.31
CA ALA A 195 3.02 7.90 10.16
C ALA A 195 2.70 9.35 9.84
N ASP A 196 2.85 10.20 10.85
CA ASP A 196 2.64 11.63 10.78
C ASP A 196 1.25 12.00 10.24
N MET A 197 0.22 11.30 10.72
CA MET A 197 -1.17 11.60 10.39
C MET A 197 -1.61 12.87 11.10
N THR A 198 -2.09 13.85 10.35
CA THR A 198 -2.63 15.10 10.90
C THR A 198 -3.97 15.43 10.26
N SER A 199 -4.83 16.14 10.99
CA SER A 199 -6.09 16.65 10.46
C SER A 199 -6.37 18.03 11.05
N PRO A 200 -6.55 19.08 10.22
CA PRO A 200 -6.92 20.41 10.70
C PRO A 200 -8.42 20.52 11.04
N MET A 201 -9.20 19.44 10.87
CA MET A 201 -10.66 19.44 11.08
C MET A 201 -11.07 19.28 12.55
N THR A 202 -10.11 18.99 13.44
CA THR A 202 -10.37 18.84 14.88
C THR A 202 -10.44 20.22 15.53
N GLY A 203 -11.53 20.54 16.22
CA GLY A 203 -11.69 21.85 16.88
C GLY A 203 -10.66 22.02 18.01
N GLY A 204 -10.03 23.20 18.13
CA GLY A 204 -9.01 23.49 19.14
C GLY A 204 -7.63 23.76 18.52
N GLU A 205 -6.55 23.40 19.23
CA GLU A 205 -5.16 23.44 18.72
C GLU A 205 -4.85 22.35 17.69
N GLY A 206 -5.81 21.43 17.48
CA GLY A 206 -5.71 20.30 16.58
C GLY A 206 -5.06 19.09 17.23
N LEU A 207 -5.40 17.87 16.78
CA LEU A 207 -4.74 16.68 17.29
C LEU A 207 -3.23 16.71 16.97
N PRO A 208 -2.36 16.27 17.90
CA PRO A 208 -0.96 16.05 17.57
C PRO A 208 -0.83 14.99 16.46
N PRO A 209 0.29 14.97 15.73
CA PRO A 209 0.52 13.95 14.71
C PRO A 209 0.36 12.53 15.27
N LEU A 210 -0.40 11.68 14.61
CA LEU A 210 -0.65 10.30 15.02
C LEU A 210 0.10 9.31 14.13
N SER A 211 0.54 8.19 14.70
CA SER A 211 1.06 7.04 13.95
C SER A 211 0.25 5.79 14.26
N LEU A 212 -0.06 5.01 13.24
CA LEU A 212 -0.78 3.73 13.35
C LEU A 212 0.07 2.61 12.76
N GLU A 213 0.26 1.55 13.52
CA GLU A 213 0.84 0.30 13.05
C GLU A 213 -0.13 -0.85 13.29
N ALA A 214 -0.63 -1.48 12.22
CA ALA A 214 -1.52 -2.62 12.32
C ALA A 214 -0.97 -3.83 11.56
N ASP A 215 -0.95 -4.98 12.21
CA ASP A 215 -0.69 -6.30 11.65
C ASP A 215 -1.92 -7.17 11.93
N VAL A 216 -2.57 -7.60 10.86
CA VAL A 216 -3.85 -8.30 10.88
C VAL A 216 -3.73 -9.54 10.01
N SER A 217 -4.19 -10.67 10.50
CA SER A 217 -4.34 -11.90 9.71
C SER A 217 -5.82 -12.17 9.50
N LEU A 218 -6.20 -12.56 8.28
CA LEU A 218 -7.54 -12.98 7.90
C LEU A 218 -7.55 -14.47 7.66
N THR A 219 -8.36 -15.19 8.42
CA THR A 219 -8.57 -16.62 8.26
C THR A 219 -9.35 -16.88 6.98
N ASP A 220 -8.84 -17.77 6.13
CA ASP A 220 -9.41 -18.05 4.81
C ASP A 220 -9.62 -16.77 3.96
N GLY A 221 -8.75 -15.77 4.17
CA GLY A 221 -8.86 -14.47 3.52
C GLY A 221 -8.75 -14.55 1.99
N VAL A 222 -7.96 -15.48 1.45
CA VAL A 222 -7.77 -15.65 0.00
C VAL A 222 -9.08 -15.98 -0.73
N PRO A 223 -9.80 -17.07 -0.40
CA PRO A 223 -11.05 -17.39 -1.06
C PRO A 223 -12.14 -16.36 -0.81
N ILE A 224 -12.18 -15.71 0.36
CA ILE A 224 -13.19 -14.67 0.66
C ILE A 224 -12.97 -13.44 -0.23
N LEU A 225 -11.74 -12.93 -0.28
CA LEU A 225 -11.42 -11.75 -1.08
C LEU A 225 -11.50 -12.02 -2.59
N ALA A 226 -11.15 -13.22 -3.04
CA ALA A 226 -11.31 -13.60 -4.44
C ALA A 226 -12.79 -13.63 -4.88
N GLN A 227 -13.72 -13.92 -3.97
CA GLN A 227 -15.15 -13.98 -4.25
C GLN A 227 -15.88 -12.65 -4.04
N ASN A 228 -15.59 -11.96 -2.93
CA ASN A 228 -16.35 -10.79 -2.47
C ASN A 228 -15.60 -9.46 -2.68
N GLY A 229 -14.32 -9.51 -3.06
CA GLY A 229 -13.45 -8.33 -3.12
C GLY A 229 -13.23 -7.70 -1.74
N LEU A 230 -12.78 -6.45 -1.74
CA LEU A 230 -12.54 -5.64 -0.53
C LEU A 230 -13.76 -4.82 -0.10
N ALA A 231 -14.93 -5.07 -0.69
CA ALA A 231 -16.10 -4.19 -0.55
C ALA A 231 -16.91 -4.44 0.73
N SER A 232 -16.77 -5.62 1.35
CA SER A 232 -17.44 -5.95 2.61
C SER A 232 -16.49 -6.67 3.56
N MET A 233 -16.67 -6.39 4.84
CA MET A 233 -15.99 -7.01 5.96
C MET A 233 -16.82 -8.11 6.61
N ARG A 234 -18.04 -8.35 6.14
CA ARG A 234 -18.98 -9.34 6.70
C ARG A 234 -18.53 -10.76 6.42
N GLY A 235 -18.64 -11.62 7.43
CA GLY A 235 -18.16 -13.00 7.38
C GLY A 235 -16.63 -13.13 7.44
N LEU A 236 -15.91 -12.04 7.70
CA LEU A 236 -14.46 -12.10 7.92
C LEU A 236 -14.17 -12.48 9.36
N SER A 237 -13.18 -13.35 9.54
CA SER A 237 -12.60 -13.64 10.85
C SER A 237 -11.09 -13.66 10.76
N GLY A 238 -10.44 -13.57 11.90
CA GLY A 238 -8.99 -13.56 11.95
C GLY A 238 -8.44 -13.08 13.28
N ARG A 239 -7.22 -12.58 13.23
CA ARG A 239 -6.46 -12.19 14.42
C ARG A 239 -5.74 -10.87 14.20
N LEU A 240 -5.94 -9.97 15.15
CA LEU A 240 -5.17 -8.75 15.33
C LEU A 240 -3.88 -9.13 16.06
N ASP A 241 -2.79 -9.33 15.33
CA ASP A 241 -1.47 -9.57 15.92
C ASP A 241 -1.04 -8.35 16.74
N GLN A 242 -1.21 -7.17 16.15
CA GLN A 242 -0.97 -5.90 16.82
C GLN A 242 -1.69 -4.77 16.10
N VAL A 243 -2.35 -3.89 16.83
CA VAL A 243 -2.74 -2.55 16.39
C VAL A 243 -2.19 -1.56 17.40
N HIS A 244 -1.20 -0.76 17.01
CA HIS A 244 -0.51 0.20 17.86
C HIS A 244 -0.77 1.61 17.35
N LEU A 245 -1.47 2.42 18.14
CA LEU A 245 -1.69 3.84 17.89
C LEU A 245 -0.81 4.64 18.84
N ARG A 246 -0.11 5.65 18.32
CA ARG A 246 0.81 6.50 19.09
C ARG A 246 0.62 7.97 18.71
N ALA A 247 0.56 8.84 19.71
CA ALA A 247 0.64 10.29 19.52
C ALA A 247 2.08 10.77 19.35
N GLY A 248 2.28 11.89 18.67
CA GLY A 248 3.59 12.42 18.27
C GLY A 248 4.55 12.67 19.44
N SER A 249 4.05 12.97 20.63
CA SER A 249 4.85 13.07 21.87
C SER A 249 5.52 11.76 22.25
N GLY A 250 4.89 10.63 21.89
CA GLY A 250 5.30 9.28 22.25
C GLY A 250 4.80 8.79 23.59
N ASP A 251 4.11 9.64 24.37
CA ASP A 251 3.65 9.28 25.71
C ASP A 251 2.28 8.56 25.67
N ALA A 252 1.29 9.15 25.00
CA ALA A 252 0.02 8.49 24.70
C ALA A 252 0.16 7.35 23.67
N GLN A 253 0.00 6.11 24.13
CA GLN A 253 0.07 4.91 23.27
C GLN A 253 -1.02 3.89 23.60
N LEU A 254 -1.60 3.30 22.55
CA LEU A 254 -2.67 2.30 22.64
C LEU A 254 -2.26 1.06 21.83
N TRP A 255 -2.30 -0.12 22.44
CA TRP A 255 -2.15 -1.40 21.75
C TRP A 255 -3.44 -2.20 21.84
N ILE A 256 -3.86 -2.80 20.73
CA ILE A 256 -4.99 -3.71 20.62
C ILE A 256 -4.48 -5.01 19.97
N SER A 257 -4.90 -6.15 20.50
CA SER A 257 -4.59 -7.48 19.95
C SER A 257 -5.69 -8.46 20.32
N GLY A 258 -5.83 -9.56 19.58
CA GLY A 258 -6.84 -10.58 19.87
C GLY A 258 -7.49 -11.14 18.62
N ASP A 259 -8.38 -12.09 18.83
CA ASP A 259 -9.12 -12.73 17.74
C ASP A 259 -10.44 -11.99 17.52
N TYR A 260 -10.88 -11.92 16.27
CA TYR A 260 -12.12 -11.27 15.88
C TYR A 260 -12.88 -12.10 14.84
N GLU A 261 -14.19 -11.91 14.82
CA GLU A 261 -15.10 -12.40 13.80
C GLU A 261 -16.13 -11.30 13.52
N VAL A 262 -16.52 -11.17 12.26
CA VAL A 262 -17.54 -10.24 11.81
C VAL A 262 -18.67 -11.09 11.25
N ASP A 263 -19.85 -10.98 11.84
CA ASP A 263 -21.02 -11.75 11.40
C ASP A 263 -21.60 -11.23 10.07
N SER A 264 -22.71 -11.84 9.63
CA SER A 264 -23.40 -11.45 8.40
C SER A 264 -24.11 -10.10 8.48
N ASP A 265 -24.38 -9.59 9.68
CA ASP A 265 -24.98 -8.27 9.91
C ASP A 265 -23.92 -7.17 10.06
N GLY A 266 -22.63 -7.55 10.11
CA GLY A 266 -21.49 -6.65 10.28
C GLY A 266 -21.11 -6.41 11.74
N LEU A 267 -21.71 -7.15 12.69
CA LEU A 267 -21.39 -7.05 14.10
C LEU A 267 -20.11 -7.83 14.40
N ILE A 268 -19.28 -7.26 15.27
CA ILE A 268 -18.00 -7.86 15.64
C ILE A 268 -18.17 -8.67 16.92
N ASP A 269 -17.60 -9.87 16.93
CA ASP A 269 -17.39 -10.71 18.11
C ASP A 269 -15.89 -10.95 18.30
N GLY A 270 -15.43 -11.07 19.55
CA GLY A 270 -14.01 -11.33 19.79
C GLY A 270 -13.53 -11.23 21.23
N ASP A 271 -12.34 -11.80 21.45
CA ASP A 271 -11.59 -11.69 22.71
C ASP A 271 -10.40 -10.76 22.50
N ILE A 272 -10.57 -9.50 22.89
CA ILE A 272 -9.63 -8.41 22.61
C ILE A 272 -8.85 -8.07 23.87
N LYS A 273 -7.57 -7.72 23.71
CA LYS A 273 -6.70 -7.20 24.76
C LYS A 273 -6.28 -5.79 24.40
N ILE A 274 -6.54 -4.87 25.31
CA ILE A 274 -6.17 -3.47 25.18
C ILE A 274 -5.07 -3.14 26.19
N LYS A 275 -4.02 -2.43 25.76
CA LYS A 275 -3.00 -1.84 26.65
C LYS A 275 -2.92 -0.35 26.37
N LEU A 276 -2.79 0.44 27.43
CA LEU A 276 -2.76 1.90 27.37
C LEU A 276 -1.53 2.41 28.12
N GLN A 277 -0.76 3.27 27.50
CA GLN A 277 0.27 4.09 28.14
C GLN A 277 -0.21 5.54 28.16
N SER A 278 -0.04 6.20 29.30
CA SER A 278 -0.62 7.52 29.59
C SER A 278 -2.12 7.59 29.30
N PRO A 279 -2.99 6.83 30.01
CA PRO A 279 -4.44 6.86 29.81
C PRO A 279 -5.03 8.27 29.88
N GLU A 280 -4.56 9.12 30.81
CA GLU A 280 -5.02 10.51 30.93
C GLU A 280 -4.83 11.29 29.62
N GLU A 281 -3.64 11.23 29.01
CA GLU A 281 -3.37 11.89 27.72
C GLU A 281 -4.24 11.33 26.59
N ILE A 282 -4.51 10.02 26.58
CA ILE A 282 -5.42 9.41 25.60
C ILE A 282 -6.85 9.96 25.80
N GLY A 283 -7.28 10.12 27.05
CA GLY A 283 -8.56 10.72 27.40
C GLY A 283 -8.68 12.16 26.89
N ASP A 284 -7.62 12.96 27.07
CA ASP A 284 -7.59 14.34 26.57
C ASP A 284 -7.69 14.41 25.04
N LEU A 285 -6.96 13.56 24.32
CA LEU A 285 -7.03 13.48 22.85
C LEU A 285 -8.43 13.09 22.37
N LEU A 286 -9.09 12.14 23.04
CA LEU A 286 -10.46 11.74 22.71
C LEU A 286 -11.48 12.83 23.05
N ALA A 287 -11.26 13.57 24.14
CA ALA A 287 -12.11 14.69 24.54
C ALA A 287 -12.07 15.85 23.53
N GLU A 288 -10.95 16.05 22.83
CA GLU A 288 -10.86 17.00 21.71
C GLU A 288 -11.67 16.55 20.48
N LEU A 289 -11.69 15.25 20.21
CA LEU A 289 -12.47 14.67 19.11
C LEU A 289 -13.98 14.73 19.36
N VAL A 290 -14.39 14.60 20.62
CA VAL A 290 -15.81 14.61 21.00
C VAL A 290 -16.06 15.59 22.16
N PRO A 291 -16.06 16.92 21.87
CA PRO A 291 -16.13 17.94 22.92
C PRO A 291 -17.39 17.89 23.79
N ALA A 292 -18.49 17.33 23.29
CA ALA A 292 -19.75 17.22 24.03
C ALA A 292 -19.67 16.23 25.21
N GLU A 293 -18.79 15.24 25.14
CA GLU A 293 -18.58 14.20 26.15
C GLU A 293 -17.24 14.36 26.88
N ALA A 294 -16.54 15.47 26.66
CA ALA A 294 -15.17 15.70 27.12
C ALA A 294 -14.94 15.41 28.62
N ASP A 295 -15.81 15.92 29.51
CA ASP A 295 -15.67 15.70 30.96
C ASP A 295 -15.90 14.24 31.35
N ALA A 296 -16.82 13.56 30.68
CA ALA A 296 -17.09 12.14 30.92
C ALA A 296 -15.94 11.26 30.42
N ILE A 297 -15.35 11.61 29.26
CA ILE A 297 -14.18 10.93 28.71
C ILE A 297 -12.99 11.08 29.65
N ARG A 298 -12.63 12.32 30.04
CA ARG A 298 -11.51 12.57 30.96
C ARG A 298 -11.67 11.82 32.27
N GLY A 299 -12.84 11.94 32.92
CA GLY A 299 -13.10 11.24 34.19
C GLY A 299 -13.02 9.72 34.08
N ALA A 300 -13.38 9.12 32.94
CA ALA A 300 -13.24 7.69 32.71
C ALA A 300 -11.77 7.26 32.58
N PHE A 301 -10.95 8.03 31.86
CA PHE A 301 -9.53 7.73 31.67
C PHE A 301 -8.69 8.03 32.91
N ASP A 302 -9.03 9.04 33.70
CA ASP A 302 -8.43 9.29 35.03
C ASP A 302 -8.65 8.09 35.98
N ALA A 303 -9.85 7.51 35.95
CA ALA A 303 -10.14 6.31 36.74
C ALA A 303 -9.31 5.09 36.28
N LEU A 304 -9.02 4.98 34.98
CA LEU A 304 -8.18 3.93 34.42
C LEU A 304 -6.71 4.11 34.78
N ASP A 305 -6.18 5.34 34.80
CA ASP A 305 -4.80 5.60 35.20
C ASP A 305 -4.57 5.21 36.67
N ASN A 306 -5.49 5.60 37.56
CA ASN A 306 -5.45 5.20 38.96
C ASN A 306 -5.51 3.68 39.16
N PHE A 307 -6.12 2.93 38.24
CA PHE A 307 -6.09 1.47 38.23
C PHE A 307 -4.73 0.92 37.75
N ALA A 308 -4.14 1.53 36.73
CA ALA A 308 -2.85 1.15 36.14
C ALA A 308 -1.65 1.41 37.08
N VAL A 309 -1.64 2.55 37.78
CA VAL A 309 -0.54 2.99 38.65
C VAL A 309 -0.32 2.06 39.85
N ASN A 310 -1.36 1.35 40.29
CA ASN A 310 -1.27 0.46 41.47
C ASN A 310 -0.46 -0.83 41.24
N ASP A 311 -0.19 -1.24 39.99
CA ASP A 311 0.60 -2.48 39.68
C ASP A 311 1.93 -2.19 38.95
N GLY A 312 2.26 -0.92 38.68
CA GLY A 312 3.53 -0.53 38.02
C GLY A 312 3.73 -1.13 36.62
N ARG A 313 2.66 -1.62 35.99
CA ARG A 313 2.64 -2.25 34.66
C ARG A 313 1.61 -1.51 33.81
N THR A 314 1.85 -1.41 32.51
CA THR A 314 0.83 -1.08 31.51
C THR A 314 -0.24 -2.18 31.54
N PRO A 315 -1.40 -1.99 32.18
CA PRO A 315 -2.32 -3.09 32.41
C PRO A 315 -2.89 -3.55 31.06
N SER A 316 -2.89 -4.86 30.85
CA SER A 316 -3.61 -5.47 29.73
C SER A 316 -5.05 -5.69 30.15
N ILE A 317 -5.97 -4.91 29.60
CA ILE A 317 -7.39 -4.95 29.88
C ILE A 317 -8.03 -5.96 28.91
N PRO A 318 -8.56 -7.09 29.38
CA PRO A 318 -9.34 -7.99 28.54
C PRO A 318 -10.71 -7.34 28.26
N VAL A 319 -11.08 -7.30 26.98
CA VAL A 319 -12.34 -6.80 26.47
C VAL A 319 -13.01 -7.93 25.70
N LYS A 320 -14.19 -8.35 26.14
CA LYS A 320 -15.02 -9.29 25.40
C LYS A 320 -15.98 -8.49 24.53
N VAL A 321 -16.00 -8.75 23.24
CA VAL A 321 -16.98 -8.16 22.30
C VAL A 321 -17.98 -9.24 21.95
N GLU A 322 -19.27 -8.97 22.20
CA GLU A 322 -20.37 -9.85 21.83
C GLU A 322 -21.43 -9.06 21.06
N ASN A 323 -21.76 -9.48 19.84
CA ASN A 323 -22.71 -8.83 18.93
C ASN A 323 -22.46 -7.31 18.80
N GLY A 324 -21.20 -6.93 18.61
CA GLY A 324 -20.77 -5.53 18.50
C GLY A 324 -20.77 -4.74 19.82
N VAL A 325 -21.05 -5.36 20.97
CA VAL A 325 -21.03 -4.69 22.28
C VAL A 325 -19.76 -5.08 23.06
N PRO A 326 -18.79 -4.18 23.21
CA PRO A 326 -17.61 -4.44 24.02
C PRO A 326 -17.95 -4.41 25.51
N SER A 327 -17.25 -5.23 26.29
CA SER A 327 -17.43 -5.31 27.73
C SER A 327 -16.11 -5.60 28.45
N ILE A 328 -15.94 -4.95 29.61
CA ILE A 328 -14.84 -5.21 30.55
C ILE A 328 -15.47 -5.79 31.81
N LEU A 329 -15.18 -7.06 32.10
CA LEU A 329 -15.83 -7.82 33.18
C LEU A 329 -17.36 -7.79 33.06
N PHE A 330 -18.05 -6.94 33.84
CA PHE A 330 -19.51 -6.78 33.83
C PHE A 330 -19.95 -5.40 33.30
N ILE A 331 -19.02 -4.53 32.90
CA ILE A 331 -19.29 -3.18 32.42
C ILE A 331 -19.40 -3.22 30.89
N LYS A 332 -20.58 -2.88 30.36
CA LYS A 332 -20.80 -2.73 28.92
C LYS A 332 -20.36 -1.35 28.44
N LEU A 333 -19.66 -1.32 27.32
CA LEU A 333 -19.23 -0.11 26.63
C LEU A 333 -20.20 0.21 25.48
N PRO A 334 -20.14 1.43 24.91
CA PRO A 334 -20.92 1.79 23.73
C PRO A 334 -20.72 0.78 22.58
N ALA A 335 -21.81 0.45 21.89
CA ALA A 335 -21.80 -0.51 20.80
C ALA A 335 -20.97 0.01 19.61
N ILE A 336 -20.21 -0.88 19.00
CA ILE A 336 -19.47 -0.64 17.76
C ILE A 336 -20.48 -0.70 16.61
N PRO A 337 -20.54 0.33 15.74
CA PRO A 337 -21.40 0.29 14.57
C PRO A 337 -21.08 -0.90 13.66
N PRO A 338 -22.08 -1.47 12.96
CA PRO A 338 -21.84 -2.56 12.03
C PRO A 338 -20.83 -2.18 10.93
N LEU A 339 -19.91 -3.10 10.64
CA LEU A 339 -18.97 -2.98 9.53
C LEU A 339 -19.67 -3.23 8.18
N PRO A 340 -19.25 -2.52 7.12
CA PRO A 340 -19.85 -2.62 5.79
C PRO A 340 -19.72 -4.01 5.16
#